data_AF-A0A8J5LVG1-F1
#
_entry.id   AF-A0A8J5LVG1-F1
#
_cell.length_a   1.000
_cell.length_b   1.000
_cell.length_c   1.000
_cell.angle_alpha   90.00
_cell.angle_beta   90.00
_cell.angle_gamma   90.00
#
_symmetry.space_group_name_H-M   'P 1'
#
loop_
_entity.id
_entity.type
_entity.pdbx_description
1 polymer ?
#
loop_
_entity_poly.entity_id
_entity_poly.type
_entity_poly.pdbx_seq_one_letter_code
_entity_poly.pdbx_strand_id
1 'polypeptide(L)' 'MLMLDSLQVYKMKSAKQHLEDICCTKVQYIPPLITGLSRPMDVSVMRSFKSNI' A
#
# COMPACT_ATOMS: atom_id res chain seq x y z
N MET A 1 2.39 -8.22 8.11
CA MET A 1 1.25 -7.99 7.19
C MET A 1 1.49 -6.65 6.52
N LEU A 2 1.50 -6.62 5.18
CA LEU A 2 1.76 -5.41 4.38
C LEU A 2 0.47 -4.98 3.68
N MET A 3 0.18 -3.69 3.72
CA MET A 3 -0.93 -3.09 3.00
C MET A 3 -0.39 -2.29 1.82
N LEU A 4 -0.87 -2.59 0.61
CA LEU A 4 -0.47 -1.90 -0.62
C LEU A 4 -1.69 -1.32 -1.33
N ASP A 5 -1.53 -0.16 -1.96
CA ASP A 5 -2.59 0.39 -2.81
C ASP A 5 -2.76 -0.48 -4.04
N SER A 6 -3.99 -0.72 -4.48
CA SER A 6 -4.24 -1.39 -5.75
C SER A 6 -3.84 -0.49 -6.94
N LEU A 7 -2.54 -0.47 -7.27
CA LEU A 7 -2.02 0.03 -8.55
C LEU A 7 -2.07 -1.10 -9.60
N GLN A 8 -2.03 -0.76 -10.89
CA GLN A 8 -2.23 -1.68 -12.03
C GLN A 8 -1.98 -3.18 -11.73
N VAL A 9 -3.08 -3.95 -11.79
CA VAL A 9 -3.24 -5.33 -11.30
C VAL A 9 -2.18 -6.30 -11.81
N TYR A 10 -1.66 -6.11 -13.03
CA TYR A 10 -0.70 -7.02 -13.64
C TYR A 10 0.68 -7.01 -12.95
N LYS A 11 1.21 -5.84 -12.60
CA LYS A 11 2.49 -5.74 -11.88
C LYS A 11 2.38 -6.21 -10.43
N MET A 12 1.21 -6.06 -9.81
CA MET A 12 1.01 -6.43 -8.42
C MET A 12 0.91 -7.93 -8.20
N LYS A 13 0.44 -8.74 -9.15
CA LYS A 13 0.32 -10.20 -8.95
C LYS A 13 1.69 -10.87 -8.75
N SER A 14 2.68 -10.49 -9.56
CA SER A 14 4.07 -10.98 -9.42
C SER A 14 4.70 -10.48 -8.11
N ALA A 15 4.51 -9.20 -7.78
CA ALA A 15 5.00 -8.65 -6.51
C ALA A 15 4.34 -9.31 -5.29
N LYS A 16 3.04 -9.62 -5.36
CA LYS A 16 2.31 -10.34 -4.31
C LYS A 16 2.96 -11.69 -4.05
N GLN A 17 3.14 -12.44 -5.13
CA GLN A 17 3.65 -13.80 -5.06
C GLN A 17 5.08 -13.81 -4.51
N HIS A 18 5.92 -12.89 -4.96
CA HIS A 18 7.26 -12.72 -4.40
C HIS A 18 7.24 -12.37 -2.89
N LEU A 19 6.38 -11.44 -2.47
CA LEU A 19 6.32 -11.01 -1.06
C LEU A 19 5.71 -12.08 -0.14
N GLU A 20 4.75 -12.86 -0.64
CA GLU A 20 4.13 -13.95 0.11
C GLU A 20 5.04 -15.18 0.17
N ASP A 21 5.66 -15.58 -0.94
CA ASP A 21 6.47 -16.80 -1.03
C ASP A 21 7.90 -16.62 -0.49
N ILE A 22 8.56 -15.49 -0.78
CA ILE A 22 9.98 -15.29 -0.43
C ILE A 22 10.11 -14.57 0.91
N CYS A 23 9.24 -13.60 1.20
CA CYS A 23 9.31 -12.80 2.42
C CYS A 23 8.34 -13.28 3.52
N CYS A 24 7.62 -14.39 3.31
CA CYS A 24 6.63 -14.93 4.24
C CYS A 24 5.63 -13.88 4.78
N THR A 25 5.34 -12.86 3.98
CA THR A 25 4.60 -11.68 4.44
C THR A 25 3.27 -11.59 3.73
N LYS A 26 2.18 -11.67 4.49
CA LYS A 26 0.81 -11.52 3.95
C LYS A 26 0.61 -10.13 3.37
N VAL A 27 0.11 -10.08 2.12
CA VAL A 27 -0.18 -8.83 1.40
C VAL A 27 -1.69 -8.63 1.30
N GLN A 28 -2.15 -7.44 1.70
CA GLN A 28 -3.53 -7.00 1.55
C GLN A 28 -3.60 -5.77 0.65
N TYR A 29 -4.47 -5.80 -0.35
CA TYR A 29 -4.68 -4.67 -1.26
C TYR A 29 -5.83 -3.79 -0.78
N ILE A 30 -5.61 -2.48 -0.78
CA ILE A 30 -6.63 -1.48 -0.48
C ILE A 30 -7.25 -1.02 -1.81
N PRO A 31 -8.60 -1.05 -1.95
CA PRO A 31 -9.30 -0.60 -3.14
C PRO A 31 -9.04 0.89 -3.46
N PRO A 32 -9.11 1.30 -4.75
CA PRO A 32 -8.70 2.64 -5.20
C PRO A 32 -9.54 3.81 -4.68
N LEU A 33 -10.67 3.55 -4.02
CA LEU A 33 -11.65 4.59 -3.64
C LEU A 33 -11.51 5.06 -2.17
N ILE A 34 -10.64 4.41 -1.39
CA ILE A 34 -10.51 4.63 0.07
C ILE A 34 -9.26 5.49 0.41
N THR A 35 -8.37 5.70 -0.55
CA THR A 35 -7.00 6.20 -0.38
C THR A 35 -6.84 7.67 0.02
N GLY A 36 -7.92 8.44 0.14
CA GLY A 36 -7.83 9.83 0.61
C GLY A 36 -7.78 9.98 2.13
N LEU A 37 -8.42 9.08 2.89
CA LEU A 37 -8.80 9.37 4.28
C LEU A 37 -8.36 8.33 5.33
N SER A 38 -7.94 7.13 4.93
CA SER A 38 -7.72 6.06 5.93
C SER A 38 -6.37 5.34 5.82
N ARG A 39 -5.47 5.76 4.93
CA ARG A 39 -4.13 5.15 4.87
C ARG A 39 -3.24 5.80 5.93
N PRO A 40 -2.72 5.05 6.92
CA PRO A 40 -1.86 5.61 7.97
C PRO A 40 -0.61 6.30 7.40
N MET A 41 -0.10 5.80 6.27
CA MET A 41 1.02 6.43 5.57
C MET A 41 0.67 7.82 5.06
N ASP A 42 -0.50 8.04 4.44
CA ASP A 42 -0.87 9.36 3.91
C ASP A 42 -1.28 10.33 5.01
N VAL A 43 -2.04 9.85 5.98
CA VAL A 43 -2.69 10.69 7.00
C VAL A 43 -1.74 11.02 8.14
N SER A 44 -0.88 10.09 8.56
CA SER A 44 -0.03 10.29 9.74
C SER A 44 1.43 10.54 9.40
N VAL A 45 1.95 9.91 8.34
CA VAL A 45 3.37 10.02 7.99
C VAL A 45 3.58 11.13 6.96
N MET A 46 2.99 11.00 5.78
CA MET A 46 3.14 11.94 4.67
C MET A 46 2.54 13.31 4.96
N ARG A 47 1.53 13.42 5.83
CA ARG A 47 0.97 14.71 6.24
C ARG A 47 2.03 15.65 6.81
N SER A 48 2.94 15.14 7.64
CA SER A 48 4.04 15.93 8.23
C SER A 48 5.02 16.45 7.18
N PHE A 49 5.26 15.67 6.12
CA PHE A 49 6.12 16.06 5.01
C PHE A 49 5.40 17.02 4.04
N LYS A 50 4.10 16.84 3.81
CA LYS A 50 3.27 17.70 2.96
C LYS A 50 2.91 19.04 3.59
N SER A 51 2.80 19.11 4.91
CA SER A 51 2.42 20.34 5.63
C SER A 51 3.55 21.38 5.72
N ASN A 52 4.76 21.04 5.27
CA ASN A 52 5.91 21.94 5.20
C ASN A 52 6.05 22.63 3.82
N ILE A 53 4.99 22.64 3.01
CA ILE A 53 4.88 23.36 1.73
C ILE A 53 3.80 24.42 1.85
#